data_AF-J9F0N3-F1
#
_entry.id   AF-J9F0N3-F1
#
_cell.length_a   1.000
_cell.length_b   1.000
_cell.length_c   1.000
_cell.angle_alpha   90.00
_cell.angle_beta   90.00
_cell.angle_gamma   90.00
#
_symmetry.space_group_name_H-M   'P 1'
#
loop_
_entity.id
_entity.type
_entity.pdbx_description
1 polymer ?
#
loop_
_entity_poly.entity_id
_entity_poly.type
_entity_poly.pdbx_seq_one_letter_code
_entity_poly.pdbx_strand_id
1 'polypeptide(L)'
;MIREGKPQLDSMKKELLLHMKNHIVATMNARREIYDALKESFDTSSADFYNLSSTVKHVRIIRLLITCLEKYKPHQHLQDAFSVWNWRLAPAVFALSDPVERQKFSKHAKLLAACLLDSDEYTKAIICLGHAVRLHDGDVHSRLLLTYWLCFLGYWSLAKTQVLDEDEVKRMYSIHKEIINEVINDIIYLHAGKAAGHHSGDSLPAHDRILKTMQSFESILTKSKAKTFQQYEAQILVKRVLIAANHFSSADLTLIGDPLQNMDFIKARYETLVKCRSSVYYGNDMKEEDVGCAAFAGGEFQETKIDEYLKLSAAVAEHFKVVLQLCFKYIELGILRESESEGLKLLHQVLKTSNLQRCLAVLNVLFLTSTLARGDIMNVRPDPFRPMIASLWNRSKSGISVCTDSERLNRELNLSSQKIIDLSEDEPNNLSQANKENMESKLILEEHVEYCDCVICTLCGMNPQMHIEAIFSKMLFYRYSSRIFRMFSERILKLSQETSLDVIAICSALQKEATDKAIEERKYPLEALDRFLLAAIRWLRRVSEEEKPEIIQDVIKESLKICLTDPIHFRWQWLTIRQLARTPLKIPKLEWLRLHVKARLRSPFKSIVINLASELNSLYVRKSS
;
A
#
# COMPACT_ATOMS: atom_id res chain seq x y z
N MET A 1 -31.20 15.71 -22.66
CA MET A 1 -30.67 14.38 -23.01
C MET A 1 -30.47 14.32 -24.51
N ILE A 2 -29.24 14.54 -24.99
CA ILE A 2 -28.90 14.39 -26.40
C ILE A 2 -28.73 12.89 -26.65
N ARG A 3 -29.53 12.29 -27.54
CA ARG A 3 -29.23 10.96 -28.09
C ARG A 3 -27.96 11.11 -28.91
N GLU A 4 -26.81 10.77 -28.31
CA GLU A 4 -25.55 10.71 -29.04
C GLU A 4 -25.68 9.67 -30.15
N GLY A 5 -25.32 10.04 -31.38
CA GLY A 5 -25.39 9.15 -32.52
C GLY A 5 -24.36 8.03 -32.42
N LYS A 6 -24.64 6.87 -33.05
CA LYS A 6 -23.70 5.74 -33.20
C LYS A 6 -22.28 6.17 -33.64
N PRO A 7 -22.08 7.14 -34.56
CA PRO A 7 -20.74 7.61 -34.92
C PRO A 7 -19.96 8.27 -33.76
N GLN A 8 -20.66 8.93 -32.84
CA GLN A 8 -20.04 9.59 -31.68
C GLN A 8 -19.59 8.57 -30.64
N LEU A 9 -20.41 7.52 -30.42
CA LEU A 9 -20.05 6.39 -29.56
C LEU A 9 -18.82 5.64 -30.08
N ASP A 10 -18.77 5.39 -31.39
CA ASP A 10 -17.61 4.76 -32.04
C ASP A 10 -16.34 5.63 -31.95
N SER A 11 -16.49 6.95 -32.05
CA SER A 11 -15.36 7.88 -31.87
C SER A 11 -14.79 7.83 -30.45
N MET A 12 -15.65 7.89 -29.43
CA MET A 12 -15.23 7.82 -28.02
C MET A 12 -14.58 6.47 -27.67
N LYS A 13 -15.12 5.39 -28.23
CA LYS A 13 -14.52 4.04 -28.10
C LYS A 13 -13.11 3.99 -28.72
N LYS A 14 -12.92 4.56 -29.91
CA LYS A 14 -11.59 4.62 -30.56
C LYS A 14 -10.60 5.43 -29.73
N GLU A 15 -11.04 6.55 -29.18
CA GLU A 15 -10.25 7.41 -28.29
C GLU A 15 -9.80 6.63 -27.04
N LEU A 16 -10.73 5.96 -26.34
CA LEU A 16 -10.41 5.10 -25.19
C LEU A 16 -9.35 4.04 -25.55
N LEU A 17 -9.60 3.28 -26.62
CA LEU A 17 -8.71 2.19 -27.04
C LEU A 17 -7.31 2.70 -27.42
N LEU A 18 -7.21 3.89 -28.00
CA LEU A 18 -5.94 4.53 -28.30
C LEU A 18 -5.16 4.83 -27.01
N HIS A 19 -5.79 5.47 -26.02
CA HIS A 19 -5.14 5.77 -24.74
C HIS A 19 -4.72 4.48 -24.00
N MET A 20 -5.57 3.46 -23.98
CA MET A 20 -5.24 2.16 -23.38
C MET A 20 -4.07 1.48 -24.08
N LYS A 21 -4.05 1.48 -25.41
CA LYS A 21 -2.92 0.94 -26.19
C LYS A 21 -1.62 1.70 -25.88
N ASN A 22 -1.67 3.03 -25.84
CA ASN A 22 -0.51 3.86 -25.53
C ASN A 22 -0.01 3.59 -24.10
N HIS A 23 -0.91 3.45 -23.12
CA HIS A 23 -0.55 3.06 -21.76
C HIS A 23 0.19 1.70 -21.73
N ILE A 24 -0.37 0.67 -22.36
CA ILE A 24 0.23 -0.67 -22.36
C ILE A 24 1.63 -0.64 -23.01
N VAL A 25 1.77 -0.02 -24.17
CA VAL A 25 3.05 0.10 -24.88
C VAL A 25 4.07 0.91 -24.05
N ALA A 26 3.65 2.02 -23.46
CA ALA A 26 4.48 2.84 -22.59
C ALA A 26 5.00 2.05 -21.37
N THR A 27 4.11 1.29 -20.72
CA THR A 27 4.44 0.44 -19.57
C THR A 27 5.40 -0.68 -19.98
N MET A 28 5.18 -1.34 -21.12
CA MET A 28 6.09 -2.37 -21.63
C MET A 28 7.50 -1.83 -21.88
N ASN A 29 7.60 -0.68 -22.56
CA ASN A 29 8.90 -0.08 -22.87
C ASN A 29 9.65 0.31 -21.60
N ALA A 30 8.95 0.89 -20.60
CA ALA A 30 9.54 1.20 -19.31
C ALA A 30 10.03 -0.07 -18.59
N ARG A 31 9.22 -1.13 -18.53
CA ARG A 31 9.59 -2.41 -17.91
C ARG A 31 10.80 -3.04 -18.55
N ARG A 32 10.88 -3.03 -19.88
CA ARG A 32 12.03 -3.58 -20.62
C ARG A 32 13.32 -2.84 -20.30
N GLU A 33 13.33 -1.50 -20.39
CA GLU A 33 14.52 -0.71 -20.07
C GLU A 33 14.99 -0.92 -18.62
N ILE A 34 14.05 -0.99 -17.67
CA ILE A 34 14.40 -1.23 -16.25
C ILE A 34 14.91 -2.65 -16.04
N TYR A 35 14.30 -3.65 -16.67
CA TYR A 35 14.72 -5.04 -16.57
C TYR A 35 16.13 -5.25 -17.14
N ASP A 36 16.42 -4.68 -18.30
CA ASP A 36 17.75 -4.75 -18.92
C ASP A 36 18.80 -4.09 -18.02
N ALA A 37 18.48 -2.93 -17.44
CA ALA A 37 19.37 -2.25 -16.50
C ALA A 37 19.58 -3.01 -15.18
N LEU A 38 18.54 -3.66 -14.65
CA LEU A 38 18.65 -4.54 -13.47
C LEU A 38 19.57 -5.73 -13.76
N LYS A 39 19.42 -6.34 -14.94
CA LYS A 39 20.27 -7.46 -15.37
C LYS A 39 21.72 -7.04 -15.55
N GLU A 40 21.97 -5.88 -16.17
CA GLU A 40 23.32 -5.31 -16.33
C GLU A 40 23.96 -4.98 -14.97
N SER A 41 23.19 -4.37 -14.05
CA SER A 41 23.73 -3.85 -12.80
C SER A 41 23.98 -4.93 -11.74
N PHE A 42 23.13 -5.98 -11.70
CA PHE A 42 23.13 -6.94 -10.60
C PHE A 42 23.34 -8.40 -11.01
N ASP A 43 23.35 -8.74 -12.30
CA ASP A 43 23.26 -10.13 -12.80
C ASP A 43 22.01 -10.86 -12.26
N THR A 44 21.16 -11.37 -13.16
CA THR A 44 19.83 -11.94 -12.84
C THR A 44 19.80 -13.07 -11.80
N SER A 45 20.95 -13.62 -11.43
CA SER A 45 21.10 -14.72 -10.45
C SER A 45 21.73 -14.30 -9.11
N SER A 46 22.19 -13.06 -8.96
CA SER A 46 23.13 -12.75 -7.88
C SER A 46 22.47 -12.27 -6.58
N ALA A 47 23.12 -12.61 -5.46
CA ALA A 47 22.83 -12.06 -4.15
C ALA A 47 23.18 -10.56 -4.01
N ASP A 48 23.80 -9.95 -5.03
CA ASP A 48 24.30 -8.57 -4.99
C ASP A 48 23.16 -7.53 -4.90
N PHE A 49 21.99 -7.80 -5.49
CA PHE A 49 20.82 -6.93 -5.32
C PHE A 49 20.43 -6.79 -3.84
N TYR A 50 20.52 -7.89 -3.09
CA TYR A 50 20.16 -7.90 -1.67
C TYR A 50 21.27 -7.34 -0.77
N ASN A 51 22.41 -6.95 -1.34
CA ASN A 51 23.51 -6.36 -0.60
C ASN A 51 23.37 -4.84 -0.54
N LEU A 52 23.11 -4.31 0.66
CA LEU A 52 22.95 -2.87 0.90
C LEU A 52 24.22 -2.04 0.67
N SER A 53 25.40 -2.67 0.51
CA SER A 53 26.59 -1.94 0.05
C SER A 53 26.46 -1.45 -1.39
N SER A 54 25.55 -2.01 -2.19
CA SER A 54 25.30 -1.67 -3.60
C SER A 54 24.31 -0.50 -3.76
N THR A 55 24.28 0.43 -2.79
CA THR A 55 23.33 1.57 -2.77
C THR A 55 23.40 2.44 -4.04
N VAL A 56 24.60 2.62 -4.61
CA VAL A 56 24.80 3.38 -5.86
C VAL A 56 24.04 2.75 -7.04
N LYS A 57 24.10 1.42 -7.17
CA LYS A 57 23.38 0.68 -8.22
C LYS A 57 21.86 0.84 -8.06
N HIS A 58 21.35 0.75 -6.83
CA HIS A 58 19.92 0.97 -6.55
C HIS A 58 19.48 2.39 -6.94
N VAL A 59 20.26 3.41 -6.58
CA VAL A 59 20.00 4.81 -6.96
C VAL A 59 19.96 4.99 -8.47
N ARG A 60 20.86 4.35 -9.21
CA ARG A 60 20.87 4.38 -10.70
C ARG A 60 19.58 3.80 -11.28
N ILE A 61 19.13 2.64 -10.79
CA ILE A 61 17.88 2.01 -11.26
C ILE A 61 16.65 2.86 -10.93
N ILE A 62 16.58 3.41 -9.71
CA ILE A 62 15.47 4.27 -9.29
C ILE A 62 15.38 5.53 -10.16
N ARG A 63 16.52 6.15 -10.49
CA ARG A 63 16.53 7.30 -11.40
C ARG A 63 16.12 6.92 -12.81
N LEU A 64 16.57 5.78 -13.32
CA LEU A 64 16.13 5.27 -14.61
C LEU A 64 14.61 5.07 -14.63
N LEU A 65 14.01 4.58 -13.54
CA LEU A 65 12.56 4.44 -13.43
C LEU A 65 11.85 5.80 -13.61
N ILE A 66 12.33 6.85 -12.94
CA ILE A 66 11.77 8.20 -13.09
C ILE A 66 11.90 8.67 -14.55
N THR A 67 13.08 8.53 -15.16
CA THR A 67 13.33 8.92 -16.56
C THR A 67 12.41 8.17 -17.52
N CYS A 68 12.21 6.86 -17.34
CA CYS A 68 11.28 6.07 -18.15
C CYS A 68 9.84 6.58 -18.01
N LEU A 69 9.41 6.92 -16.80
CA LEU A 69 8.06 7.44 -16.56
C LEU A 69 7.87 8.86 -17.12
N GLU A 70 8.91 9.70 -17.12
CA GLU A 70 8.91 11.02 -17.75
C GLU A 70 8.85 10.92 -19.28
N LYS A 71 9.63 9.98 -19.85
CA LYS A 71 9.74 9.72 -21.29
C LYS A 71 8.46 9.12 -21.87
N TYR A 72 7.95 8.05 -21.25
CA TYR A 72 6.85 7.25 -21.80
C TYR A 72 5.47 7.66 -21.28
N LYS A 73 5.40 8.35 -20.14
CA LYS A 73 4.16 8.87 -19.52
C LYS A 73 3.00 7.85 -19.44
N PRO A 74 3.24 6.59 -19.00
CA PRO A 74 2.17 5.59 -18.93
C PRO A 74 1.02 6.00 -18.01
N HIS A 75 1.31 6.76 -16.95
CA HIS A 75 0.33 7.28 -15.99
C HIS A 75 -0.64 8.28 -16.65
N GLN A 76 -0.14 9.17 -17.51
CA GLN A 76 -0.99 10.14 -18.21
C GLN A 76 -1.96 9.42 -19.16
N HIS A 77 -1.46 8.47 -19.95
CA HIS A 77 -2.31 7.69 -20.85
C HIS A 77 -3.41 6.91 -20.12
N LEU A 78 -3.11 6.37 -18.94
CA LEU A 78 -4.10 5.68 -18.12
C LEU A 78 -5.15 6.65 -17.56
N GLN A 79 -4.72 7.82 -17.08
CA GLN A 79 -5.61 8.86 -16.59
C GLN A 79 -6.54 9.39 -17.70
N ASP A 80 -6.02 9.57 -18.90
CA ASP A 80 -6.81 9.98 -20.07
C ASP A 80 -7.84 8.89 -20.43
N ALA A 81 -7.41 7.62 -20.48
CA ALA A 81 -8.30 6.48 -20.73
C ALA A 81 -9.44 6.41 -19.70
N PHE A 82 -9.11 6.55 -18.41
CA PHE A 82 -10.13 6.60 -17.36
C PHE A 82 -11.08 7.78 -17.53
N SER A 83 -10.55 8.96 -17.87
CA SER A 83 -11.37 10.17 -18.04
C SER A 83 -12.35 10.02 -19.22
N VAL A 84 -11.89 9.49 -20.37
CA VAL A 84 -12.74 9.21 -21.53
C VAL A 84 -13.81 8.18 -21.18
N TRP A 85 -13.44 7.09 -20.49
CA TRP A 85 -14.39 6.08 -20.05
C TRP A 85 -15.44 6.65 -19.09
N ASN A 86 -14.99 7.20 -17.97
CA ASN A 86 -15.84 7.55 -16.83
C ASN A 86 -16.79 8.71 -17.15
N TRP A 87 -16.30 9.76 -17.81
CA TRP A 87 -17.06 10.99 -18.00
C TRP A 87 -17.87 11.05 -19.29
N ARG A 88 -17.48 10.28 -20.31
CA ARG A 88 -18.07 10.37 -21.65
C ARG A 88 -18.66 9.05 -22.09
N LEU A 89 -17.83 7.99 -22.19
CA LEU A 89 -18.25 6.75 -22.82
C LEU A 89 -19.24 5.94 -21.96
N ALA A 90 -18.94 5.73 -20.67
CA ALA A 90 -19.81 4.93 -19.79
C ALA A 90 -21.23 5.54 -19.67
N PRO A 91 -21.42 6.85 -19.44
CA PRO A 91 -22.74 7.48 -19.46
C PRO A 91 -23.49 7.25 -20.79
N ALA A 92 -22.81 7.42 -21.93
CA ALA A 92 -23.39 7.22 -23.26
C ALA A 92 -23.81 5.76 -23.49
N VAL A 93 -22.97 4.79 -23.07
CA VAL A 93 -23.28 3.36 -23.15
C VAL A 93 -24.47 3.02 -22.24
N PHE A 94 -24.54 3.55 -21.02
CA PHE A 94 -25.66 3.29 -20.12
C PHE A 94 -27.00 3.83 -20.65
N ALA A 95 -26.97 4.86 -21.50
CA ALA A 95 -28.15 5.42 -22.16
C ALA A 95 -28.66 4.58 -23.36
N LEU A 96 -27.91 3.56 -23.81
CA LEU A 96 -28.37 2.66 -24.86
C LEU A 96 -29.56 1.82 -24.39
N SER A 97 -30.55 1.66 -25.26
CA SER A 97 -31.78 0.91 -24.94
C SER A 97 -31.60 -0.61 -25.02
N ASP A 98 -30.67 -1.10 -25.83
CA ASP A 98 -30.42 -2.54 -26.03
C ASP A 98 -29.41 -3.09 -24.98
N PRO A 99 -29.83 -4.00 -24.08
CA PRO A 99 -28.94 -4.66 -23.13
C PRO A 99 -27.80 -5.44 -23.80
N VAL A 100 -28.02 -6.06 -24.96
CA VAL A 100 -27.02 -6.86 -25.65
C VAL A 100 -25.90 -5.98 -26.22
N GLU A 101 -26.26 -4.83 -26.79
CA GLU A 101 -25.27 -3.83 -27.21
C GLU A 101 -24.48 -3.26 -26.04
N ARG A 102 -25.13 -2.97 -24.89
CA ARG A 102 -24.43 -2.51 -23.67
C ARG A 102 -23.41 -3.52 -23.16
N GLN A 103 -23.78 -4.80 -23.14
CA GLN A 103 -22.93 -5.88 -22.66
C GLN A 103 -21.59 -5.95 -23.41
N LYS A 104 -21.56 -5.62 -24.71
CA LYS A 104 -20.33 -5.59 -25.53
C LYS A 104 -19.28 -4.59 -25.01
N PHE A 105 -19.67 -3.61 -24.21
CA PHE A 105 -18.77 -2.63 -23.62
C PHE A 105 -18.18 -3.06 -22.28
N SER A 106 -18.76 -4.06 -21.59
CA SER A 106 -18.28 -4.55 -20.30
C SER A 106 -16.79 -4.93 -20.32
N LYS A 107 -16.33 -5.58 -21.40
CA LYS A 107 -14.93 -5.94 -21.60
C LYS A 107 -13.94 -4.76 -21.58
N HIS A 108 -14.35 -3.57 -22.00
CA HIS A 108 -13.50 -2.38 -21.96
C HIS A 108 -13.35 -1.87 -20.53
N ALA A 109 -14.44 -1.92 -19.76
CA ALA A 109 -14.44 -1.60 -18.33
C ALA A 109 -13.52 -2.57 -17.55
N LYS A 110 -13.60 -3.87 -17.84
CA LYS A 110 -12.73 -4.90 -17.25
C LYS A 110 -11.26 -4.67 -17.57
N LEU A 111 -10.94 -4.42 -18.84
CA LEU A 111 -9.56 -4.19 -19.26
C LEU A 111 -8.98 -2.93 -18.61
N LEU A 112 -9.77 -1.85 -18.54
CA LEU A 112 -9.36 -0.63 -17.86
C LEU A 112 -9.17 -0.86 -16.36
N ALA A 113 -10.07 -1.61 -15.71
CA ALA A 113 -9.91 -2.01 -14.31
C ALA A 113 -8.61 -2.81 -14.09
N ALA A 114 -8.26 -3.73 -15.00
CA ALA A 114 -7.02 -4.50 -14.91
C ALA A 114 -5.77 -3.61 -14.98
N CYS A 115 -5.73 -2.62 -15.88
CA CYS A 115 -4.63 -1.65 -15.96
C CYS A 115 -4.55 -0.75 -14.71
N LEU A 116 -5.69 -0.35 -14.16
CA LEU A 116 -5.76 0.47 -12.94
C LEU A 116 -5.30 -0.30 -11.70
N LEU A 117 -5.65 -1.59 -11.58
CA LEU A 117 -5.14 -2.47 -10.51
C LEU A 117 -3.62 -2.64 -10.60
N ASP A 118 -3.08 -2.82 -11.81
CA ASP A 118 -1.64 -2.95 -12.04
C ASP A 118 -0.87 -1.65 -11.70
N SER A 119 -1.55 -0.50 -11.84
CA SER A 119 -1.02 0.85 -11.56
C SER A 119 -1.32 1.37 -10.15
N ASP A 120 -1.90 0.57 -9.25
CA ASP A 120 -2.29 0.97 -7.88
C ASP A 120 -3.35 2.09 -7.77
N GLU A 121 -4.24 2.18 -8.75
CA GLU A 121 -5.37 3.12 -8.79
C GLU A 121 -6.70 2.43 -8.43
N TYR A 122 -6.77 1.83 -7.23
CA TYR A 122 -7.84 0.89 -6.87
C TYR A 122 -9.24 1.48 -6.85
N THR A 123 -9.40 2.72 -6.38
CA THR A 123 -10.70 3.42 -6.38
C THR A 123 -11.27 3.49 -7.81
N LYS A 124 -10.46 3.92 -8.77
CA LYS A 124 -10.86 4.00 -10.18
C LYS A 124 -11.09 2.61 -10.77
N ALA A 125 -10.32 1.61 -10.35
CA ALA A 125 -10.53 0.22 -10.75
C ALA A 125 -11.90 -0.31 -10.26
N ILE A 126 -12.27 -0.04 -9.01
CA ILE A 126 -13.57 -0.40 -8.43
C ILE A 126 -14.72 0.30 -9.17
N ILE A 127 -14.58 1.57 -9.52
CA ILE A 127 -15.56 2.28 -10.35
C ILE A 127 -15.73 1.57 -11.70
N CYS A 128 -14.64 1.19 -12.36
CA CYS A 128 -14.68 0.46 -13.63
C CYS A 128 -15.28 -0.94 -13.48
N LEU A 129 -15.01 -1.66 -12.38
CA LEU A 129 -15.63 -2.95 -12.08
C LEU A 129 -17.13 -2.81 -11.81
N GLY A 130 -17.56 -1.77 -11.08
CA GLY A 130 -18.96 -1.43 -10.90
C GLY A 130 -19.67 -1.19 -12.23
N HIS A 131 -19.03 -0.44 -13.15
CA HIS A 131 -19.53 -0.28 -14.51
C HIS A 131 -19.58 -1.61 -15.27
N ALA A 132 -18.57 -2.48 -15.14
CA ALA A 132 -18.55 -3.79 -15.81
C ALA A 132 -19.73 -4.67 -15.37
N VAL A 133 -19.97 -4.76 -14.06
CA VAL A 133 -21.09 -5.53 -13.47
C VAL A 133 -22.43 -4.96 -13.95
N ARG A 134 -22.60 -3.63 -13.97
CA ARG A 134 -23.82 -2.98 -14.45
C ARG A 134 -24.08 -3.17 -15.94
N LEU A 135 -23.01 -3.27 -16.74
CA LEU A 135 -23.14 -3.54 -18.18
C LEU A 135 -23.43 -5.02 -18.47
N HIS A 136 -23.08 -5.92 -17.54
CA HIS A 136 -23.26 -7.35 -17.68
C HIS A 136 -23.66 -7.98 -16.33
N ASP A 137 -24.95 -7.90 -15.98
CA ASP A 137 -25.47 -8.37 -14.69
C ASP A 137 -25.23 -9.88 -14.41
N GLY A 138 -25.05 -10.68 -15.46
CA GLY A 138 -24.70 -12.10 -15.35
C GLY A 138 -23.24 -12.39 -15.02
N ASP A 139 -22.36 -11.37 -14.98
CA ASP A 139 -20.93 -11.56 -14.70
C ASP A 139 -20.64 -11.71 -13.21
N VAL A 140 -20.87 -12.93 -12.74
CA VAL A 140 -20.55 -13.38 -11.39
C VAL A 140 -19.10 -13.13 -11.02
N HIS A 141 -18.16 -13.28 -11.95
CA HIS A 141 -16.74 -13.17 -11.63
C HIS A 141 -16.36 -11.72 -11.32
N SER A 142 -16.78 -10.78 -12.18
CA SER A 142 -16.57 -9.36 -11.94
C SER A 142 -17.28 -8.87 -10.67
N ARG A 143 -18.49 -9.39 -10.38
CA ARG A 143 -19.22 -9.06 -9.14
C ARG A 143 -18.48 -9.56 -7.90
N LEU A 144 -18.02 -10.81 -7.90
CA LEU A 144 -17.22 -11.36 -6.79
C LEU A 144 -15.93 -10.56 -6.56
N LEU A 145 -15.21 -10.23 -7.64
CA LEU A 145 -13.98 -9.44 -7.56
C LEU A 145 -14.25 -8.04 -7.01
N LEU A 146 -15.33 -7.39 -7.47
CA LEU A 146 -15.78 -6.09 -6.97
C LEU A 146 -16.09 -6.14 -5.46
N THR A 147 -16.89 -7.11 -5.02
CA THR A 147 -17.23 -7.29 -3.60
C THR A 147 -15.98 -7.53 -2.76
N TYR A 148 -15.08 -8.36 -3.26
CA TYR A 148 -13.80 -8.63 -2.63
C TYR A 148 -12.95 -7.36 -2.47
N TRP A 149 -12.81 -6.54 -3.52
CA TRP A 149 -12.02 -5.29 -3.45
C TRP A 149 -12.68 -4.21 -2.60
N LEU A 150 -14.02 -4.15 -2.58
CA LEU A 150 -14.75 -3.30 -1.63
C LEU A 150 -14.43 -3.71 -0.19
N CYS A 151 -14.44 -5.00 0.14
CA CYS A 151 -13.99 -5.49 1.45
C CYS A 151 -12.51 -5.17 1.70
N PHE A 152 -11.64 -5.37 0.71
CA PHE A 152 -10.21 -5.16 0.87
C PHE A 152 -9.83 -3.71 1.19
N LEU A 153 -10.54 -2.75 0.60
CA LEU A 153 -10.40 -1.32 0.90
C LEU A 153 -11.31 -0.85 2.06
N GLY A 154 -12.12 -1.76 2.59
CA GLY A 154 -12.95 -1.56 3.76
C GLY A 154 -14.30 -0.89 3.53
N TYR A 155 -14.78 -0.75 2.30
CA TYR A 155 -16.12 -0.21 1.99
C TYR A 155 -17.22 -1.23 2.37
N TRP A 156 -17.39 -1.53 3.67
CA TRP A 156 -18.19 -2.67 4.14
C TRP A 156 -19.68 -2.53 3.83
N SER A 157 -20.26 -1.33 3.99
CA SER A 157 -21.66 -1.09 3.60
C SER A 157 -21.91 -1.33 2.11
N LEU A 158 -21.00 -0.86 1.24
CA LEU A 158 -21.10 -1.06 -0.21
C LEU A 158 -20.87 -2.52 -0.58
N ALA A 159 -19.86 -3.16 0.00
CA ALA A 159 -19.59 -4.59 -0.19
C ALA A 159 -20.82 -5.44 0.14
N LYS A 160 -21.52 -5.12 1.24
CA LYS A 160 -22.76 -5.81 1.63
C LYS A 160 -23.85 -5.77 0.55
N THR A 161 -23.90 -4.71 -0.25
CA THR A 161 -24.89 -4.61 -1.34
C THR A 161 -24.54 -5.42 -2.58
N GLN A 162 -23.29 -5.89 -2.68
CA GLN A 162 -22.77 -6.65 -3.83
C GLN A 162 -22.57 -8.14 -3.52
N VAL A 163 -22.84 -8.56 -2.28
CA VAL A 163 -22.88 -9.98 -1.90
C VAL A 163 -23.95 -10.69 -2.72
N LEU A 164 -23.60 -11.88 -3.22
CA LEU A 164 -24.51 -12.71 -4.02
C LEU A 164 -25.58 -13.32 -3.13
N ASP A 165 -26.81 -13.38 -3.63
CA ASP A 165 -27.89 -14.10 -2.96
C ASP A 165 -27.68 -15.62 -3.00
N GLU A 166 -28.39 -16.36 -2.14
CA GLU A 166 -28.23 -17.81 -2.04
C GLU A 166 -28.54 -18.55 -3.35
N ASP A 167 -29.48 -18.05 -4.15
CA ASP A 167 -29.93 -18.71 -5.37
C ASP A 167 -28.94 -18.49 -6.52
N GLU A 168 -28.31 -17.32 -6.59
CA GLU A 168 -27.15 -17.03 -7.44
C GLU A 168 -25.98 -17.93 -7.09
N VAL A 169 -25.67 -18.09 -5.80
CA VAL A 169 -24.57 -18.95 -5.33
C VAL A 169 -24.83 -20.43 -5.66
N LYS A 170 -26.03 -20.95 -5.37
CA LYS A 170 -26.42 -22.34 -5.66
C LYS A 170 -26.31 -22.66 -7.16
N ARG A 171 -26.60 -21.69 -8.04
CA ARG A 171 -26.45 -21.83 -9.50
C ARG A 171 -25.00 -21.94 -9.98
N MET A 172 -24.00 -21.69 -9.12
CA MET A 172 -22.59 -21.73 -9.50
C MET A 172 -21.96 -23.11 -9.41
N TYR A 173 -22.62 -24.08 -8.77
CA TYR A 173 -22.19 -25.47 -8.61
C TYR A 173 -20.71 -25.62 -8.16
N SER A 174 -20.23 -24.75 -7.27
CA SER A 174 -18.85 -24.75 -6.79
C SER A 174 -18.79 -24.48 -5.29
N ILE A 175 -18.37 -25.50 -4.54
CA ILE A 175 -18.16 -25.42 -3.09
C ILE A 175 -17.17 -24.30 -2.70
N HIS A 176 -16.16 -24.02 -3.53
CA HIS A 176 -15.22 -22.94 -3.25
C HIS A 176 -15.90 -21.56 -3.33
N LYS A 177 -16.85 -21.36 -4.26
CA LYS A 177 -17.58 -20.09 -4.39
C LYS A 177 -18.60 -19.90 -3.28
N GLU A 178 -19.26 -20.97 -2.84
CA GLU A 178 -20.10 -20.98 -1.65
C GLU A 178 -19.32 -20.52 -0.41
N ILE A 179 -18.16 -21.14 -0.16
CA ILE A 179 -17.26 -20.75 0.92
C ILE A 179 -16.85 -19.29 0.78
N ILE A 180 -16.44 -18.83 -0.40
CA ILE A 180 -16.04 -17.43 -0.63
C ILE A 180 -17.17 -16.47 -0.26
N ASN A 181 -18.40 -16.71 -0.70
CA ASN A 181 -19.53 -15.83 -0.43
C ASN A 181 -19.89 -15.79 1.06
N GLU A 182 -19.84 -16.94 1.75
CA GLU A 182 -20.07 -17.01 3.20
C GLU A 182 -18.96 -16.29 3.99
N VAL A 183 -17.70 -16.52 3.63
CA VAL A 183 -16.56 -15.85 4.27
C VAL A 183 -16.61 -14.32 4.07
N ILE A 184 -17.02 -13.84 2.89
CA ILE A 184 -17.22 -12.41 2.63
C ILE A 184 -18.30 -11.84 3.57
N ASN A 185 -19.42 -12.54 3.75
CA ASN A 185 -20.46 -12.12 4.69
C ASN A 185 -19.94 -12.04 6.12
N ASP A 186 -19.14 -13.02 6.55
CA ASP A 186 -18.55 -13.04 7.88
C ASP A 186 -17.57 -11.87 8.07
N ILE A 187 -16.68 -11.59 7.10
CA ILE A 187 -15.78 -10.42 7.16
C ILE A 187 -16.58 -9.12 7.32
N ILE A 188 -17.61 -8.93 6.49
CA ILE A 188 -18.47 -7.75 6.56
C ILE A 188 -19.16 -7.67 7.93
N TYR A 189 -19.65 -8.79 8.47
CA TYR A 189 -20.27 -8.83 9.78
C TYR A 189 -19.30 -8.42 10.90
N LEU A 190 -18.04 -8.90 10.86
CA LEU A 190 -17.04 -8.55 11.87
C LEU A 190 -16.73 -7.04 11.89
N HIS A 191 -16.61 -6.41 10.72
CA HIS A 191 -16.24 -4.98 10.64
C HIS A 191 -17.44 -4.01 10.66
N ALA A 192 -18.58 -4.39 10.10
CA ALA A 192 -19.78 -3.55 9.99
C ALA A 192 -20.85 -3.84 11.07
N GLY A 193 -20.72 -4.98 11.78
CA GLY A 193 -21.51 -5.25 12.98
C GLY A 193 -21.29 -4.13 13.98
N LYS A 194 -22.34 -3.78 14.75
CA LYS A 194 -22.23 -2.75 15.80
C LYS A 194 -21.28 -3.24 16.91
N ALA A 195 -19.97 -3.18 16.68
CA ALA A 195 -18.93 -3.16 17.70
C ALA A 195 -18.83 -1.77 18.37
N ALA A 196 -19.74 -0.85 18.00
CA ALA A 196 -19.97 0.42 18.67
C ALA A 196 -21.22 0.30 19.57
N GLY A 197 -21.04 -0.25 20.77
CA GLY A 197 -22.02 -0.15 21.85
C GLY A 197 -22.19 -1.43 22.68
N HIS A 198 -21.53 -1.46 23.83
CA HIS A 198 -21.73 -2.39 24.96
C HIS A 198 -21.18 -3.80 24.69
N HIS A 199 -20.31 -4.40 25.50
CA HIS A 199 -20.63 -4.98 26.82
C HIS A 199 -22.03 -5.63 26.92
N SER A 200 -22.69 -5.99 25.81
CA SER A 200 -23.79 -6.94 25.82
C SER A 200 -23.24 -8.33 25.48
N GLY A 201 -23.67 -9.34 26.23
CA GLY A 201 -23.21 -10.73 26.08
C GLY A 201 -23.56 -11.40 24.76
N ASP A 202 -24.27 -10.71 23.85
CA ASP A 202 -24.86 -11.27 22.64
C ASP A 202 -23.91 -11.31 21.43
N SER A 203 -22.77 -10.60 21.46
CA SER A 203 -21.78 -10.63 20.36
C SER A 203 -20.78 -11.80 20.45
N LEU A 204 -20.54 -12.34 21.65
CA LEU A 204 -19.64 -13.48 21.85
C LEU A 204 -20.08 -14.75 21.10
N PRO A 205 -21.38 -15.15 21.12
CA PRO A 205 -21.87 -16.33 20.41
C PRO A 205 -21.67 -16.26 18.89
N ALA A 206 -21.79 -15.07 18.30
CA ALA A 206 -21.63 -14.88 16.86
C ALA A 206 -20.16 -15.01 16.44
N HIS A 207 -19.22 -14.44 17.21
CA HIS A 207 -17.78 -14.57 16.92
C HIS A 207 -17.29 -16.01 17.05
N ASP A 208 -17.72 -16.73 18.11
CA ASP A 208 -17.37 -18.15 18.29
C ASP A 208 -17.93 -19.01 17.16
N ARG A 209 -19.15 -18.72 16.70
CA ARG A 209 -19.73 -19.37 15.51
C ARG A 209 -18.89 -19.13 14.26
N ILE A 210 -18.50 -17.88 13.98
CA ILE A 210 -17.67 -17.53 12.81
C ILE A 210 -16.33 -18.28 12.87
N LEU A 211 -15.67 -18.31 14.03
CA LEU A 211 -14.40 -19.03 14.20
C LEU A 211 -14.55 -20.54 13.93
N LYS A 212 -15.61 -21.17 14.46
CA LYS A 212 -15.91 -22.58 14.20
C LYS A 212 -16.22 -22.84 12.72
N THR A 213 -16.93 -21.93 12.06
CA THR A 213 -17.16 -22.00 10.61
C THR A 213 -15.84 -21.92 9.83
N MET A 214 -14.95 -20.97 10.17
CA MET A 214 -13.64 -20.83 9.51
C MET A 214 -12.78 -22.09 9.66
N GLN A 215 -12.78 -22.73 10.83
CA GLN A 215 -12.08 -24.00 11.04
C GLN A 215 -12.67 -25.15 10.21
N SER A 216 -14.01 -25.20 10.12
CA SER A 216 -14.69 -26.16 9.25
C SER A 216 -14.27 -25.97 7.79
N PHE A 217 -14.29 -24.73 7.30
CA PHE A 217 -13.83 -24.40 5.95
C PHE A 217 -12.36 -24.71 5.72
N GLU A 218 -11.48 -24.41 6.69
CA GLU A 218 -10.07 -24.79 6.59
C GLU A 218 -9.89 -26.30 6.46
N SER A 219 -10.65 -27.09 7.23
CA SER A 219 -10.64 -28.56 7.13
C SER A 219 -11.12 -29.05 5.76
N ILE A 220 -12.20 -28.47 5.23
CA ILE A 220 -12.74 -28.79 3.90
C ILE A 220 -11.71 -28.46 2.81
N LEU A 221 -11.15 -27.24 2.84
CA LEU A 221 -10.21 -26.75 1.84
C LEU A 221 -8.86 -27.47 1.88
N THR A 222 -8.46 -27.98 3.04
CA THR A 222 -7.22 -28.77 3.22
C THR A 222 -7.39 -30.21 2.71
N LYS A 223 -8.57 -30.81 2.91
CA LYS A 223 -8.90 -32.15 2.38
C LYS A 223 -9.12 -32.13 0.87
N SER A 224 -9.51 -30.98 0.31
CA SER A 224 -9.65 -30.80 -1.14
C SER A 224 -8.31 -30.98 -1.86
N LYS A 225 -8.24 -31.98 -2.75
CA LYS A 225 -7.06 -32.22 -3.61
C LYS A 225 -7.00 -31.28 -4.82
N ALA A 226 -7.98 -30.39 -4.98
CA ALA A 226 -7.97 -29.44 -6.07
C ALA A 226 -6.74 -28.52 -5.97
N LYS A 227 -6.37 -27.91 -7.10
CA LYS A 227 -5.34 -26.86 -7.19
C LYS A 227 -5.85 -25.76 -8.13
N THR A 228 -7.01 -25.21 -7.78
CA THR A 228 -7.70 -24.21 -8.60
C THR A 228 -7.52 -22.81 -8.04
N PHE A 229 -7.71 -21.79 -8.88
CA PHE A 229 -7.68 -20.38 -8.45
C PHE A 229 -8.60 -20.12 -7.26
N GLN A 230 -9.87 -20.53 -7.39
CA GLN A 230 -10.93 -20.31 -6.41
C GLN A 230 -10.63 -20.97 -5.07
N GLN A 231 -9.95 -22.12 -5.06
CA GLN A 231 -9.56 -22.75 -3.82
C GLN A 231 -8.51 -21.94 -3.07
N TYR A 232 -7.51 -21.41 -3.77
CA TYR A 232 -6.50 -20.56 -3.15
C TYR A 232 -7.12 -19.24 -2.67
N GLU A 233 -8.03 -18.64 -3.42
CA GLU A 233 -8.81 -17.48 -2.98
C GLU A 233 -9.62 -17.77 -1.72
N ALA A 234 -10.34 -18.89 -1.66
CA ALA A 234 -11.10 -19.31 -0.49
C ALA A 234 -10.18 -19.50 0.73
N GLN A 235 -9.04 -20.17 0.55
CA GLN A 235 -8.04 -20.36 1.61
C GLN A 235 -7.50 -19.03 2.14
N ILE A 236 -7.22 -18.08 1.26
CA ILE A 236 -6.76 -16.73 1.62
C ILE A 236 -7.83 -16.02 2.46
N LEU A 237 -9.08 -16.02 2.00
CA LEU A 237 -10.18 -15.32 2.66
C LEU A 237 -10.46 -15.89 4.06
N VAL A 238 -10.46 -17.22 4.22
CA VAL A 238 -10.61 -17.86 5.53
C VAL A 238 -9.51 -17.38 6.48
N LYS A 239 -8.24 -17.37 6.04
CA LYS A 239 -7.14 -16.88 6.88
C LYS A 239 -7.24 -15.40 7.21
N ARG A 240 -7.81 -14.57 6.34
CA ARG A 240 -8.06 -13.15 6.64
C ARG A 240 -9.07 -12.96 7.77
N VAL A 241 -10.14 -13.75 7.80
CA VAL A 241 -11.09 -13.74 8.94
C VAL A 241 -10.37 -14.09 10.24
N LEU A 242 -9.55 -15.15 10.23
CA LEU A 242 -8.79 -15.55 11.42
C LEU A 242 -7.85 -14.45 11.91
N ILE A 243 -7.15 -13.76 10.99
CA ILE A 243 -6.29 -12.62 11.33
C ILE A 243 -7.11 -11.46 11.90
N ALA A 244 -8.24 -11.09 11.29
CA ALA A 244 -9.12 -10.06 11.83
C ALA A 244 -9.60 -10.44 13.24
N ALA A 245 -9.94 -11.71 13.45
CA ALA A 245 -10.42 -12.20 14.73
C ALA A 245 -9.38 -12.15 15.85
N ASN A 246 -8.09 -12.17 15.53
CA ASN A 246 -7.00 -11.97 16.51
C ASN A 246 -7.06 -10.59 17.20
N HIS A 247 -7.69 -9.61 16.57
CA HIS A 247 -7.78 -8.26 17.13
C HIS A 247 -8.93 -8.09 18.13
N PHE A 248 -9.74 -9.12 18.36
CA PHE A 248 -10.77 -9.11 19.41
C PHE A 248 -10.19 -9.16 20.82
N SER A 249 -10.88 -8.53 21.77
CA SER A 249 -10.48 -8.54 23.18
C SER A 249 -10.56 -9.93 23.82
N SER A 250 -11.37 -10.82 23.27
CA SER A 250 -11.57 -12.22 23.71
C SER A 250 -11.06 -13.23 22.68
N ALA A 251 -10.03 -12.86 21.91
CA ALA A 251 -9.48 -13.74 20.89
C ALA A 251 -8.94 -15.04 21.49
N ASP A 252 -9.40 -16.18 20.98
CA ASP A 252 -8.90 -17.50 21.35
C ASP A 252 -7.85 -17.95 20.33
N LEU A 253 -6.57 -17.86 20.72
CA LEU A 253 -5.45 -18.26 19.87
C LEU A 253 -5.42 -19.76 19.58
N THR A 254 -6.09 -20.60 20.40
CA THR A 254 -6.20 -22.02 20.09
C THR A 254 -7.08 -22.27 18.87
N LEU A 255 -8.07 -21.39 18.65
CA LEU A 255 -8.96 -21.47 17.50
C LEU A 255 -8.40 -20.73 16.27
N ILE A 256 -7.74 -19.60 16.51
CA ILE A 256 -7.23 -18.70 15.45
C ILE A 256 -5.88 -19.18 14.89
N GLY A 257 -5.05 -19.82 15.72
CA GLY A 257 -3.65 -20.09 15.41
C GLY A 257 -2.77 -18.85 15.53
N ASP A 258 -1.51 -18.98 15.12
CA ASP A 258 -0.56 -17.86 15.10
C ASP A 258 -0.92 -16.88 13.96
N PRO A 259 -1.26 -15.61 14.27
CA PRO A 259 -1.62 -14.61 13.27
C PRO A 259 -0.51 -14.36 12.24
N LEU A 260 0.76 -14.46 12.66
CA LEU A 260 1.90 -14.25 11.76
C LEU A 260 2.03 -15.40 10.77
N GLN A 261 1.88 -16.65 11.24
CA GLN A 261 1.83 -17.82 10.37
C GLN A 261 0.65 -17.78 9.40
N ASN A 262 -0.51 -17.28 9.84
CA ASN A 262 -1.66 -17.07 8.96
C ASN A 262 -1.34 -16.03 7.86
N MET A 263 -0.61 -14.96 8.17
CA MET A 263 -0.17 -13.99 7.15
C MET A 263 0.86 -14.59 6.18
N ASP A 264 1.83 -15.35 6.67
CA ASP A 264 2.81 -16.06 5.84
C ASP A 264 2.14 -17.07 4.90
N PHE A 265 1.10 -17.76 5.39
CA PHE A 265 0.28 -18.64 4.58
C PHE A 265 -0.44 -17.88 3.46
N ILE A 266 -1.10 -16.76 3.78
CA ILE A 266 -1.76 -15.92 2.78
C ILE A 266 -0.76 -15.45 1.73
N LYS A 267 0.41 -14.96 2.15
CA LYS A 267 1.51 -14.59 1.26
C LYS A 267 1.84 -15.75 0.32
N ALA A 268 2.13 -16.94 0.84
CA ALA A 268 2.49 -18.11 0.03
C ALA A 268 1.42 -18.50 -0.99
N ARG A 269 0.13 -18.36 -0.65
CA ARG A 269 -0.97 -18.57 -1.59
C ARG A 269 -1.00 -17.52 -2.69
N TYR A 270 -0.82 -16.25 -2.35
CA TYR A 270 -0.68 -15.20 -3.35
C TYR A 270 0.52 -15.38 -4.26
N GLU A 271 1.68 -15.75 -3.71
CA GLU A 271 2.84 -16.06 -4.54
C GLU A 271 2.53 -17.18 -5.53
N THR A 272 1.80 -18.22 -5.10
CA THR A 272 1.36 -19.31 -5.99
C THR A 272 0.43 -18.78 -7.08
N LEU A 273 -0.55 -17.95 -6.71
CA LEU A 273 -1.50 -17.35 -7.66
C LEU A 273 -0.83 -16.50 -8.73
N VAL A 274 0.20 -15.75 -8.35
CA VAL A 274 0.99 -14.91 -9.25
C VAL A 274 1.96 -15.75 -10.08
N LYS A 275 2.72 -16.67 -9.47
CA LYS A 275 3.68 -17.56 -10.17
C LYS A 275 3.02 -18.40 -11.25
N CYS A 276 1.78 -18.85 -11.04
CA CYS A 276 1.05 -19.61 -12.05
C CYS A 276 0.56 -18.78 -13.25
N ARG A 277 0.69 -17.45 -13.24
CA ARG A 277 0.10 -16.54 -14.24
C ARG A 277 1.04 -15.46 -14.80
N SER A 278 2.08 -15.09 -14.08
CA SER A 278 3.14 -14.18 -14.57
C SER A 278 4.49 -14.85 -14.40
N SER A 279 5.12 -15.18 -15.54
CA SER A 279 6.51 -15.62 -15.59
C SER A 279 7.50 -14.48 -15.36
N VAL A 280 7.06 -13.22 -15.38
CA VAL A 280 7.94 -12.04 -15.21
C VAL A 280 8.04 -11.58 -13.77
N TYR A 281 6.93 -11.55 -13.03
CA TYR A 281 6.92 -11.03 -11.66
C TYR A 281 7.85 -11.86 -10.74
N TYR A 282 7.94 -13.17 -10.98
CA TYR A 282 8.85 -14.07 -10.24
C TYR A 282 9.96 -14.72 -11.07
N GLY A 283 9.90 -14.67 -12.41
CA GLY A 283 10.91 -15.30 -13.25
C GLY A 283 11.90 -14.32 -13.88
N ASN A 284 12.65 -14.86 -14.84
CA ASN A 284 13.78 -14.23 -15.51
C ASN A 284 13.56 -14.07 -17.01
N ASP A 285 12.33 -14.22 -17.51
CA ASP A 285 12.03 -14.11 -18.94
C ASP A 285 10.90 -13.12 -19.20
N MET A 286 11.28 -11.94 -19.69
CA MET A 286 10.36 -10.89 -20.14
C MET A 286 9.61 -11.24 -21.44
N LYS A 287 10.06 -12.27 -22.20
CA LYS A 287 9.55 -12.54 -23.55
C LYS A 287 8.09 -13.00 -23.57
N GLU A 288 7.64 -13.78 -22.59
CA GLU A 288 6.27 -14.31 -22.56
C GLU A 288 5.23 -13.22 -22.23
N GLU A 289 5.54 -12.31 -21.30
CA GLU A 289 4.65 -11.20 -20.93
C GLU A 289 4.65 -10.11 -22.02
N ASP A 290 5.78 -9.93 -22.73
CA ASP A 290 5.85 -9.06 -23.90
C ASP A 290 4.97 -9.57 -25.06
N VAL A 291 4.89 -10.89 -25.29
CA VAL A 291 4.00 -11.48 -26.29
C VAL A 291 2.54 -11.34 -25.87
N GLY A 292 2.25 -11.52 -24.58
CA GLY A 292 0.95 -11.26 -23.98
C GLY A 292 0.52 -9.81 -24.22
N CYS A 293 1.31 -8.84 -23.77
CA CYS A 293 1.07 -7.39 -23.84
C CYS A 293 1.08 -6.85 -25.29
N ALA A 294 1.93 -7.38 -26.18
CA ALA A 294 1.96 -7.02 -27.61
C ALA A 294 0.68 -7.45 -28.34
N ALA A 295 0.05 -8.55 -27.94
CA ALA A 295 -1.26 -8.92 -28.43
C ALA A 295 -2.33 -7.87 -28.05
N PHE A 296 -2.16 -7.14 -26.93
CA PHE A 296 -3.06 -6.04 -26.55
C PHE A 296 -2.90 -4.80 -27.42
N ALA A 297 -1.71 -4.53 -27.93
CA ALA A 297 -1.48 -3.43 -28.87
C ALA A 297 -2.09 -3.69 -30.27
N GLY A 298 -2.48 -4.94 -30.57
CA GLY A 298 -3.08 -5.37 -31.84
C GLY A 298 -4.57 -5.08 -32.02
N GLY A 299 -5.30 -4.70 -30.97
CA GLY A 299 -6.65 -4.13 -31.08
C GLY A 299 -7.85 -5.10 -31.11
N GLU A 300 -7.63 -6.42 -31.11
CA GLU A 300 -8.72 -7.40 -31.03
C GLU A 300 -8.53 -8.35 -29.82
N PHE A 301 -9.42 -8.24 -28.82
CA PHE A 301 -9.44 -9.16 -27.69
C PHE A 301 -10.63 -10.10 -27.68
N GLN A 302 -10.31 -11.35 -27.41
CA GLN A 302 -11.23 -12.34 -26.85
C GLN A 302 -11.45 -12.03 -25.37
N GLU A 303 -12.69 -12.11 -24.92
CA GLU A 303 -13.11 -11.80 -23.54
C GLU A 303 -12.37 -12.66 -22.49
N THR A 304 -12.10 -13.92 -22.81
CA THR A 304 -11.38 -14.87 -21.95
C THR A 304 -10.00 -14.36 -21.50
N LYS A 305 -9.25 -13.74 -22.40
CA LYS A 305 -7.92 -13.19 -22.07
C LYS A 305 -8.00 -11.93 -21.21
N ILE A 306 -9.05 -11.12 -21.35
CA ILE A 306 -9.28 -9.95 -20.51
C ILE A 306 -9.56 -10.39 -19.07
N ASP A 307 -10.38 -11.43 -18.89
CA ASP A 307 -10.67 -11.99 -17.56
C ASP A 307 -9.41 -12.58 -16.92
N GLU A 308 -8.53 -13.23 -17.69
CA GLU A 308 -7.25 -13.73 -17.19
C GLU A 308 -6.30 -12.60 -16.76
N TYR A 309 -6.20 -11.54 -17.56
CA TYR A 309 -5.39 -10.37 -17.23
C TYR A 309 -5.93 -9.65 -15.99
N LEU A 310 -7.25 -9.49 -15.88
CA LEU A 310 -7.90 -8.90 -14.70
C LEU A 310 -7.60 -9.70 -13.43
N LYS A 311 -7.70 -11.03 -13.48
CA LYS A 311 -7.34 -11.92 -12.36
C LYS A 311 -5.87 -11.79 -11.96
N LEU A 312 -4.97 -11.71 -12.94
CA LEU A 312 -3.55 -11.54 -12.70
C LEU A 312 -3.28 -10.18 -12.04
N SER A 313 -3.79 -9.08 -12.59
CA SER A 313 -3.59 -7.74 -12.04
C SER A 313 -4.14 -7.62 -10.61
N ALA A 314 -5.31 -8.21 -10.34
CA ALA A 314 -5.87 -8.29 -8.99
C ALA A 314 -4.96 -9.07 -8.03
N ALA A 315 -4.54 -10.29 -8.42
CA ALA A 315 -3.68 -11.12 -7.58
C ALA A 315 -2.31 -10.48 -7.30
N VAL A 316 -1.73 -9.77 -8.28
CA VAL A 316 -0.48 -9.02 -8.12
C VAL A 316 -0.66 -7.85 -7.15
N ALA A 317 -1.73 -7.08 -7.30
CA ALA A 317 -2.03 -5.96 -6.41
C ALA A 317 -2.28 -6.43 -4.96
N GLU A 318 -3.05 -7.50 -4.78
CA GLU A 318 -3.30 -8.11 -3.47
C GLU A 318 -2.04 -8.70 -2.86
N HIS A 319 -1.22 -9.42 -3.64
CA HIS A 319 0.07 -9.92 -3.22
C HIS A 319 0.96 -8.80 -2.70
N PHE A 320 1.11 -7.72 -3.47
CA PHE A 320 1.92 -6.56 -3.10
C PHE A 320 1.46 -5.99 -1.74
N LYS A 321 0.15 -5.80 -1.56
CA LYS A 321 -0.41 -5.24 -0.33
C LYS A 321 -0.23 -6.14 0.87
N VAL A 322 -0.47 -7.45 0.72
CA VAL A 322 -0.27 -8.41 1.79
C VAL A 322 1.20 -8.46 2.23
N VAL A 323 2.14 -8.51 1.29
CA VAL A 323 3.57 -8.54 1.65
C VAL A 323 3.99 -7.22 2.31
N LEU A 324 3.51 -6.08 1.80
CA LEU A 324 3.78 -4.78 2.43
C LEU A 324 3.23 -4.72 3.86
N GLN A 325 1.99 -5.18 4.09
CA GLN A 325 1.37 -5.28 5.41
C GLN A 325 2.14 -6.23 6.32
N LEU A 326 2.61 -7.37 5.81
CA LEU A 326 3.45 -8.32 6.54
C LEU A 326 4.76 -7.67 6.99
N CYS A 327 5.42 -6.90 6.13
CA CYS A 327 6.61 -6.14 6.53
C CYS A 327 6.31 -5.16 7.68
N PHE A 328 5.20 -4.41 7.62
CA PHE A 328 4.80 -3.57 8.75
C PHE A 328 4.50 -4.38 10.01
N LYS A 329 3.90 -5.57 9.87
CA LYS A 329 3.62 -6.44 11.01
C LYS A 329 4.90 -6.96 11.66
N TYR A 330 5.90 -7.33 10.86
CA TYR A 330 7.22 -7.67 11.36
C TYR A 330 7.86 -6.49 12.11
N ILE A 331 7.76 -5.25 11.58
CA ILE A 331 8.25 -4.05 12.28
C ILE A 331 7.52 -3.83 13.61
N GLU A 332 6.20 -4.00 13.64
CA GLU A 332 5.38 -3.90 14.86
C GLU A 332 5.85 -4.89 15.94
N LEU A 333 6.13 -6.14 15.53
CA LEU A 333 6.58 -7.21 16.40
C LEU A 333 8.09 -7.15 16.74
N GLY A 334 8.85 -6.23 16.14
CA GLY A 334 10.30 -6.10 16.33
C GLY A 334 11.15 -7.10 15.53
N ILE A 335 10.55 -7.78 14.56
CA ILE A 335 11.16 -8.79 13.69
C ILE A 335 11.80 -8.07 12.47
N LEU A 336 12.83 -7.27 12.72
CA LEU A 336 13.35 -6.32 11.71
C LEU A 336 14.08 -7.00 10.54
N ARG A 337 14.75 -8.12 10.77
CA ARG A 337 15.53 -8.83 9.74
C ARG A 337 14.65 -9.41 8.65
N GLU A 338 13.53 -10.02 9.03
CA GLU A 338 12.54 -10.60 8.13
C GLU A 338 11.81 -9.49 7.37
N SER A 339 11.48 -8.37 8.03
CA SER A 339 10.95 -7.19 7.36
C SER A 339 11.87 -6.66 6.26
N GLU A 340 13.17 -6.55 6.55
CA GLU A 340 14.17 -6.06 5.59
C GLU A 340 14.33 -7.04 4.42
N SER A 341 14.45 -8.34 4.71
CA SER A 341 14.56 -9.40 3.71
C SER A 341 13.37 -9.43 2.76
N GLU A 342 12.14 -9.44 3.29
CA GLU A 342 10.93 -9.44 2.47
C GLU A 342 10.72 -8.11 1.74
N GLY A 343 11.06 -6.99 2.38
CA GLY A 343 11.02 -5.67 1.74
C GLY A 343 11.97 -5.57 0.54
N LEU A 344 13.18 -6.12 0.62
CA LEU A 344 14.15 -6.12 -0.49
C LEU A 344 13.68 -7.03 -1.64
N LYS A 345 13.13 -8.21 -1.34
CA LYS A 345 12.52 -9.08 -2.36
C LYS A 345 11.37 -8.36 -3.07
N LEU A 346 10.51 -7.69 -2.32
CA LEU A 346 9.41 -6.92 -2.87
C LEU A 346 9.93 -5.73 -3.70
N LEU A 347 10.99 -5.05 -3.25
CA LEU A 347 11.61 -3.94 -3.99
C LEU A 347 12.08 -4.39 -5.37
N HIS A 348 12.75 -5.55 -5.45
CA HIS A 348 13.19 -6.11 -6.71
C HIS A 348 12.01 -6.36 -7.67
N GLN A 349 10.92 -6.93 -7.15
CA GLN A 349 9.72 -7.23 -7.95
C GLN A 349 9.03 -5.97 -8.47
N VAL A 350 8.87 -4.94 -7.63
CA VAL A 350 8.18 -3.70 -8.02
C VAL A 350 9.00 -2.84 -8.99
N LEU A 351 10.33 -2.95 -8.95
CA LEU A 351 11.19 -2.33 -9.97
C LEU A 351 10.96 -2.99 -11.33
N LYS A 352 10.87 -4.33 -11.39
CA LYS A 352 10.55 -5.05 -12.64
C LYS A 352 9.22 -4.63 -13.25
N THR A 353 8.22 -4.29 -12.44
CA THR A 353 6.91 -3.81 -12.94
C THR A 353 6.88 -2.33 -13.28
N SER A 354 7.95 -1.58 -13.00
CA SER A 354 8.07 -0.14 -13.24
C SER A 354 6.96 0.71 -12.59
N ASN A 355 6.49 0.30 -11.41
CA ASN A 355 5.47 1.04 -10.66
C ASN A 355 6.12 1.88 -9.55
N LEU A 356 6.15 3.21 -9.75
CA LEU A 356 6.80 4.14 -8.82
C LEU A 356 6.10 4.24 -7.46
N GLN A 357 4.77 4.13 -7.44
CA GLN A 357 4.00 4.18 -6.19
C GLN A 357 4.32 2.96 -5.31
N ARG A 358 4.35 1.76 -5.89
CA ARG A 358 4.78 0.54 -5.20
C ARG A 358 6.23 0.66 -4.73
N CYS A 359 7.12 1.16 -5.60
CA CYS A 359 8.52 1.37 -5.26
C CYS A 359 8.69 2.28 -4.04
N LEU A 360 8.00 3.43 -4.01
CA LEU A 360 8.06 4.37 -2.90
C LEU A 360 7.53 3.76 -1.59
N ALA A 361 6.40 3.05 -1.64
CA ALA A 361 5.83 2.41 -0.45
C ALA A 361 6.76 1.34 0.14
N VAL A 362 7.46 0.56 -0.70
CA VAL A 362 8.46 -0.43 -0.25
C VAL A 362 9.69 0.25 0.31
N LEU A 363 10.20 1.30 -0.35
CA LEU A 363 11.33 2.07 0.15
C LEU A 363 11.01 2.74 1.49
N ASN A 364 9.78 3.20 1.71
CA ASN A 364 9.32 3.72 3.00
C ASN A 364 9.39 2.66 4.10
N VAL A 365 8.95 1.43 3.82
CA VAL A 365 9.06 0.30 4.77
C VAL A 365 10.51 -0.02 5.08
N LEU A 366 11.35 -0.19 4.05
CA LEU A 366 12.77 -0.51 4.22
C LEU A 366 13.50 0.58 5.00
N PHE A 367 13.23 1.84 4.68
CA PHE A 367 13.81 2.97 5.38
C PHE A 367 13.33 3.03 6.84
N LEU A 368 12.04 2.79 7.10
CA LEU A 368 11.53 2.64 8.46
C LEU A 368 12.27 1.52 9.21
N THR A 369 12.39 0.31 8.65
CA THR A 369 13.08 -0.82 9.27
C THR A 369 14.53 -0.47 9.61
N SER A 370 15.26 0.15 8.67
CA SER A 370 16.64 0.61 8.87
C SER A 370 16.76 1.64 10.00
N THR A 371 15.87 2.65 10.03
CA THR A 371 15.89 3.67 11.09
C THR A 371 15.63 3.09 12.49
N LEU A 372 14.85 2.01 12.58
CA LEU A 372 14.59 1.31 13.84
C LEU A 372 15.74 0.42 14.27
N ALA A 373 16.37 -0.29 13.33
CA ALA A 373 17.50 -1.17 13.60
C ALA A 373 18.75 -0.39 14.05
N ARG A 374 19.04 0.74 13.41
CA ARG A 374 20.28 1.50 13.64
C ARG A 374 20.21 2.46 14.82
N GLY A 375 19.01 2.83 15.26
CA GLY A 375 18.81 3.84 16.31
C GLY A 375 19.40 5.21 15.95
N ASP A 376 19.33 6.18 16.87
CA ASP A 376 19.81 7.56 16.66
C ASP A 376 21.35 7.70 16.72
N ILE A 377 22.08 6.67 16.32
CA ILE A 377 23.54 6.68 16.34
C ILE A 377 24.02 7.43 15.09
N MET A 378 24.18 8.75 15.24
CA MET A 378 24.69 9.68 14.21
C MET A 378 26.07 9.30 13.61
N ASN A 379 26.79 8.33 14.19
CA ASN A 379 28.24 8.20 13.99
C ASN A 379 28.73 6.83 13.46
N VAL A 380 27.89 5.93 12.92
CA VAL A 380 28.41 4.59 12.55
C VAL A 380 28.15 4.14 11.11
N ARG A 381 27.17 4.70 10.39
CA ARG A 381 27.04 4.63 8.92
C ARG A 381 25.73 5.33 8.50
N PRO A 382 25.75 6.16 7.45
CA PRO A 382 24.53 6.71 6.88
C PRO A 382 23.57 5.59 6.43
N ASP A 383 22.28 5.87 6.55
CA ASP A 383 21.22 4.93 6.20
C ASP A 383 21.24 4.68 4.68
N PRO A 384 21.42 3.43 4.20
CA PRO A 384 21.56 3.12 2.78
C PRO A 384 20.30 3.47 1.97
N PHE A 385 19.14 3.57 2.62
CA PHE A 385 17.90 3.97 1.94
C PHE A 385 17.76 5.48 1.82
N ARG A 386 18.52 6.28 2.58
CA ARG A 386 18.44 7.75 2.53
C ARG A 386 18.84 8.31 1.15
N PRO A 387 19.93 7.88 0.50
CA PRO A 387 20.24 8.24 -0.88
C PRO A 387 19.18 7.77 -1.88
N MET A 388 18.59 6.60 -1.68
CA MET A 388 17.53 6.07 -2.56
C MET A 388 16.28 6.95 -2.51
N ILE A 389 15.83 7.33 -1.31
CA ILE A 389 14.72 8.29 -1.13
C ILE A 389 15.08 9.65 -1.73
N ALA A 390 16.28 10.17 -1.48
CA ALA A 390 16.71 11.44 -2.06
C ALA A 390 16.72 11.41 -3.60
N SER A 391 17.07 10.27 -4.21
CA SER A 391 17.09 10.10 -5.66
C SER A 391 15.71 10.13 -6.32
N LEU A 392 14.66 9.83 -5.55
CA LEU A 392 13.26 10.03 -5.98
C LEU A 392 12.91 11.51 -6.02
N TRP A 393 13.24 12.23 -4.95
CA TRP A 393 12.82 13.62 -4.76
C TRP A 393 13.66 14.64 -5.53
N ASN A 394 14.96 14.40 -5.70
CA ASN A 394 15.86 15.40 -6.27
C ASN A 394 15.95 15.23 -7.78
N ARG A 395 15.62 16.27 -8.54
CA ARG A 395 15.62 16.24 -10.01
C ARG A 395 17.03 15.97 -10.54
N SER A 396 17.13 15.12 -11.56
CA SER A 396 18.38 14.99 -12.30
C SER A 396 18.57 16.21 -13.20
N LYS A 397 19.73 16.87 -13.15
CA LYS A 397 20.04 18.09 -13.94
C LYS A 397 20.32 17.80 -15.43
N SER A 398 19.84 16.70 -16.00
CA SER A 398 20.03 16.40 -17.42
C SER A 398 18.82 16.88 -18.23
N GLY A 399 18.66 18.19 -18.37
CA GLY A 399 17.61 18.78 -19.22
C GLY A 399 17.40 20.27 -18.98
N ILE A 400 17.88 21.08 -19.94
CA ILE A 400 17.72 22.53 -20.15
C ILE A 400 16.59 23.18 -19.31
N SER A 401 16.93 23.83 -18.19
CA SER A 401 16.04 24.80 -17.55
C SER A 401 16.73 26.16 -17.44
N VAL A 402 16.03 27.20 -17.90
CA VAL A 402 16.46 28.60 -17.82
C VAL A 402 16.36 29.04 -16.36
N CYS A 403 17.51 29.38 -15.78
CA CYS A 403 17.62 29.66 -14.36
C CYS A 403 17.06 31.02 -13.97
N THR A 404 16.38 31.05 -12.82
CA THR A 404 16.09 32.29 -12.07
C THR A 404 16.91 32.34 -10.78
N ASP A 405 17.13 33.55 -10.26
CA ASP A 405 18.15 33.85 -9.23
C ASP A 405 17.97 33.14 -7.88
N SER A 406 16.80 32.54 -7.60
CA SER A 406 16.60 31.71 -6.40
C SER A 406 17.32 30.35 -6.46
N GLU A 407 17.71 29.89 -7.65
CA GLU A 407 18.47 28.64 -7.84
C GLU A 407 19.95 28.76 -7.45
N ARG A 408 20.49 29.97 -7.33
CA ARG A 408 21.93 30.17 -7.04
C ARG A 408 22.31 29.75 -5.62
N LEU A 409 21.41 29.87 -4.65
CA LEU A 409 21.63 29.40 -3.27
C LEU A 409 21.48 27.88 -3.14
N ASN A 410 20.62 27.24 -3.95
CA ASN A 410 20.52 25.78 -4.02
C ASN A 410 21.67 25.13 -4.82
N ARG A 411 22.37 25.88 -5.67
CA ARG A 411 23.51 25.39 -6.46
C ARG A 411 24.73 25.01 -5.62
N GLU A 412 24.99 25.69 -4.51
CA GLU A 412 26.15 25.37 -3.64
C GLU A 412 25.90 24.15 -2.75
N LEU A 413 24.65 23.85 -2.41
CA LEU A 413 24.27 22.69 -1.57
C LEU A 413 24.08 21.40 -2.38
N ASN A 414 23.61 21.49 -3.64
CA ASN A 414 23.33 20.34 -4.50
C ASN A 414 24.57 19.75 -5.21
N LEU A 415 25.76 20.35 -5.05
CA LEU A 415 27.04 19.74 -5.46
C LEU A 415 27.33 18.40 -4.73
N SER A 416 26.67 18.14 -3.60
CA SER A 416 26.79 16.90 -2.83
C SER A 416 26.04 15.71 -3.44
N SER A 417 24.90 15.94 -4.08
CA SER A 417 24.09 14.88 -4.73
C SER A 417 24.70 14.41 -6.05
N GLN A 418 25.45 15.29 -6.72
CA GLN A 418 26.20 15.01 -7.94
C GLN A 418 27.47 14.18 -7.67
N LYS A 419 28.15 14.41 -6.53
CA LYS A 419 29.36 13.65 -6.13
C LYS A 419 29.13 12.18 -5.79
N ILE A 420 27.88 11.75 -5.57
CA ILE A 420 27.54 10.32 -5.46
C ILE A 420 27.55 9.65 -6.84
N ILE A 421 27.42 10.43 -7.92
CA ILE A 421 27.34 9.98 -9.32
C ILE A 421 28.74 9.87 -9.96
N ASP A 422 29.69 10.72 -9.58
CA ASP A 422 31.06 10.73 -10.14
C ASP A 422 31.99 9.65 -9.54
N LEU A 423 31.46 8.70 -8.76
CA LEU A 423 32.22 7.51 -8.37
C LEU A 423 32.19 6.50 -9.52
N SER A 424 32.96 6.78 -10.58
CA SER A 424 33.35 5.76 -11.56
C SER A 424 34.16 4.66 -10.85
N GLU A 425 33.96 3.41 -11.25
CA GLU A 425 34.60 2.22 -10.65
C GLU A 425 36.14 2.20 -10.77
N ASP A 426 36.77 3.19 -11.41
CA ASP A 426 38.20 3.22 -11.74
C ASP A 426 39.07 4.24 -10.97
N GLU A 427 38.55 4.99 -9.99
CA GLU A 427 39.42 5.87 -9.17
C GLU A 427 39.94 5.20 -7.88
N PRO A 428 41.26 5.14 -7.66
CA PRO A 428 41.84 4.49 -6.49
C PRO A 428 41.52 5.27 -5.20
N ASN A 429 40.62 4.71 -4.39
CA ASN A 429 40.55 4.67 -2.92
C ASN A 429 41.33 5.71 -2.07
N ASN A 430 41.32 7.00 -2.44
CA ASN A 430 42.04 8.05 -1.70
C ASN A 430 41.13 9.16 -1.11
N LEU A 431 39.82 8.93 -1.03
CA LEU A 431 38.93 9.82 -0.26
C LEU A 431 38.77 9.30 1.17
N SER A 432 39.23 10.10 2.14
CA SER A 432 39.15 9.78 3.56
C SER A 432 37.70 9.47 3.99
N GLN A 433 37.56 8.45 4.83
CA GLN A 433 36.27 7.93 5.30
C GLN A 433 35.40 9.02 5.99
N ALA A 434 36.04 10.03 6.60
CA ALA A 434 35.41 11.21 7.17
C ALA A 434 34.73 12.13 6.15
N ASN A 435 35.20 12.17 4.89
CA ASN A 435 34.61 13.00 3.83
C ASN A 435 33.37 12.35 3.20
N LYS A 436 33.27 11.01 3.18
CA LYS A 436 32.05 10.28 2.75
C LYS A 436 30.92 10.43 3.79
N GLU A 437 31.25 10.28 5.08
CA GLU A 437 30.28 10.47 6.18
C GLU A 437 29.74 11.93 6.28
N ASN A 438 30.53 12.93 5.88
CA ASN A 438 30.12 14.34 5.85
C ASN A 438 29.24 14.74 4.66
N MET A 439 29.19 13.95 3.58
CA MET A 439 28.35 14.24 2.40
C MET A 439 26.96 13.61 2.51
N GLU A 440 26.84 12.38 3.01
CA GLU A 440 25.54 11.70 3.19
C GLU A 440 24.71 12.28 4.34
N SER A 441 25.37 12.94 5.31
CA SER A 441 24.73 13.73 6.38
C SER A 441 24.19 15.09 5.91
N LYS A 442 24.51 15.52 4.67
CA LYS A 442 24.03 16.78 4.05
C LYS A 442 22.93 16.61 3.00
N LEU A 443 22.44 15.39 2.78
CA LEU A 443 21.33 15.18 1.84
C LEU A 443 20.06 15.87 2.33
N ILE A 444 19.59 16.84 1.54
CA ILE A 444 18.33 17.57 1.71
C ILE A 444 17.42 17.15 0.55
N LEU A 445 16.13 16.96 0.82
CA LEU A 445 15.14 16.75 -0.23
C LEU A 445 14.80 18.09 -0.86
N GLU A 446 14.87 18.19 -2.18
CA GLU A 446 14.47 19.39 -2.92
C GLU A 446 13.02 19.76 -2.60
N GLU A 447 12.79 21.04 -2.28
CA GLU A 447 11.43 21.56 -2.16
C GLU A 447 10.86 21.74 -3.57
N HIS A 448 9.71 21.10 -3.82
CA HIS A 448 9.00 21.22 -5.10
C HIS A 448 8.03 22.38 -5.02
N VAL A 449 8.00 23.22 -6.06
CA VAL A 449 7.04 24.32 -6.18
C VAL A 449 5.60 23.80 -6.33
N GLU A 450 4.62 24.65 -6.03
CA GLU A 450 3.18 24.30 -5.98
C GLU A 450 2.63 23.71 -7.30
N TYR A 451 3.27 24.02 -8.44
CA TYR A 451 2.90 23.53 -9.78
C TYR A 451 4.03 22.73 -10.44
N CYS A 452 4.78 21.96 -9.66
CA CYS A 452 5.84 21.10 -10.15
C CYS A 452 5.29 20.01 -11.09
N ASP A 453 5.86 19.89 -12.28
CA ASP A 453 5.47 18.97 -13.36
C ASP A 453 6.26 17.64 -13.35
N CYS A 454 7.06 17.36 -12.31
CA CYS A 454 7.79 16.10 -12.23
C CYS A 454 6.84 14.92 -12.06
N VAL A 455 7.33 13.71 -12.35
CA VAL A 455 6.51 12.48 -12.24
C VAL A 455 5.95 12.28 -10.83
N ILE A 456 6.71 12.57 -9.77
CA ILE A 456 6.21 12.43 -8.39
C ILE A 456 5.05 13.39 -8.13
N CYS A 457 5.19 14.67 -8.46
CA CYS A 457 4.12 15.66 -8.25
C CYS A 457 2.89 15.35 -9.11
N THR A 458 3.11 14.91 -10.35
CA THR A 458 2.03 14.49 -11.26
C THR A 458 1.26 13.31 -10.67
N LEU A 459 1.95 12.25 -10.21
CA LEU A 459 1.31 11.09 -9.60
C LEU A 459 0.63 11.44 -8.26
N CYS A 460 1.21 12.33 -7.44
CA CYS A 460 0.58 12.83 -6.22
C CYS A 460 -0.73 13.59 -6.52
N GLY A 461 -0.81 14.29 -7.64
CA GLY A 461 -2.03 14.96 -8.11
C GLY A 461 -3.07 13.98 -8.66
N MET A 462 -2.65 12.87 -9.28
CA MET A 462 -3.53 11.86 -9.86
C MET A 462 -4.04 10.81 -8.85
N ASN A 463 -3.24 10.51 -7.82
CA ASN A 463 -3.52 9.48 -6.84
C ASN A 463 -3.29 9.99 -5.40
N PRO A 464 -4.36 10.16 -4.61
CA PRO A 464 -4.25 10.60 -3.23
C PRO A 464 -3.35 9.72 -2.35
N GLN A 465 -3.34 8.40 -2.57
CA GLN A 465 -2.50 7.47 -1.79
C GLN A 465 -1.01 7.65 -2.09
N MET A 466 -0.63 7.95 -3.33
CA MET A 466 0.75 8.31 -3.68
C MET A 466 1.19 9.56 -2.90
N HIS A 467 0.31 10.56 -2.77
CA HIS A 467 0.61 11.77 -1.99
C HIS A 467 0.84 11.45 -0.51
N ILE A 468 0.06 10.53 0.07
CA ILE A 468 0.28 10.05 1.45
C ILE A 468 1.65 9.40 1.59
N GLU A 469 2.01 8.45 0.72
CA GLU A 469 3.30 7.76 0.76
C GLU A 469 4.46 8.75 0.56
N ALA A 470 4.27 9.77 -0.27
CA ALA A 470 5.23 10.84 -0.49
C ALA A 470 5.47 11.67 0.79
N ILE A 471 4.42 12.10 1.49
CA ILE A 471 4.59 12.81 2.78
C ILE A 471 5.18 11.87 3.84
N PHE A 472 4.77 10.61 3.88
CA PHE A 472 5.32 9.62 4.81
C PHE A 472 6.82 9.40 4.57
N SER A 473 7.29 9.41 3.32
CA SER A 473 8.72 9.36 3.00
C SER A 473 9.49 10.56 3.56
N LYS A 474 8.90 11.77 3.46
CA LYS A 474 9.46 13.00 4.06
C LYS A 474 9.49 12.92 5.58
N MET A 475 8.45 12.34 6.20
CA MET A 475 8.42 12.09 7.65
C MET A 475 9.59 11.21 8.08
N LEU A 476 9.84 10.11 7.38
CA LEU A 476 11.00 9.25 7.66
C LEU A 476 12.32 9.99 7.46
N PHE A 477 12.46 10.72 6.35
CA PHE A 477 13.69 11.42 5.99
C PHE A 477 14.06 12.52 6.98
N TYR A 478 13.08 13.32 7.40
CA TYR A 478 13.22 14.38 8.39
C TYR A 478 12.90 13.92 9.81
N ARG A 479 12.97 12.61 10.07
CA ARG A 479 12.95 12.00 11.40
C ARG A 479 11.74 12.45 12.24
N TYR A 480 10.58 12.51 11.61
CA TYR A 480 9.31 12.88 12.21
C TYR A 480 9.30 14.30 12.79
N SER A 481 9.95 15.27 12.15
CA SER A 481 9.85 16.68 12.60
C SER A 481 8.41 17.18 12.63
N SER A 482 8.09 18.05 13.58
CA SER A 482 6.73 18.61 13.75
C SER A 482 6.25 19.43 12.56
N ARG A 483 7.16 20.05 11.79
CA ARG A 483 6.83 20.74 10.53
C ARG A 483 6.18 19.76 9.54
N ILE A 484 6.84 18.62 9.29
CA ILE A 484 6.33 17.63 8.33
C ILE A 484 5.11 16.90 8.91
N PHE A 485 5.06 16.66 10.23
CA PHE A 485 3.88 16.06 10.86
C PHE A 485 2.64 16.93 10.67
N ARG A 486 2.77 18.26 10.83
CA ARG A 486 1.69 19.21 10.55
C ARG A 486 1.24 19.15 9.08
N MET A 487 2.18 19.12 8.14
CA MET A 487 1.85 18.94 6.71
C MET A 487 1.08 17.63 6.47
N PHE A 488 1.44 16.55 7.17
CA PHE A 488 0.73 15.28 7.06
C PHE A 488 -0.69 15.39 7.63
N SER A 489 -0.87 16.00 8.80
CA SER A 489 -2.19 16.26 9.38
C SER A 489 -3.08 17.10 8.47
N GLU A 490 -2.55 18.18 7.88
CA GLU A 490 -3.28 19.01 6.91
C GLU A 490 -3.68 18.21 5.66
N ARG A 491 -2.81 17.33 5.17
CA ARG A 491 -3.13 16.45 4.04
C ARG A 491 -4.26 15.48 4.38
N ILE A 492 -4.24 14.85 5.55
CA ILE A 492 -5.31 13.96 6.00
C ILE A 492 -6.64 14.71 6.05
N LEU A 493 -6.68 15.94 6.56
CA LEU A 493 -7.91 16.74 6.57
C LEU A 493 -8.45 16.99 5.15
N LYS A 494 -7.59 17.37 4.19
CA LYS A 494 -7.99 17.55 2.78
C LYS A 494 -8.48 16.25 2.13
N LEU A 495 -7.88 15.11 2.51
CA LEU A 495 -8.22 13.79 1.97
C LEU A 495 -9.69 13.44 2.22
N SER A 496 -10.30 13.92 3.30
CA SER A 496 -11.72 13.66 3.59
C SER A 496 -12.67 14.09 2.48
N GLN A 497 -12.40 15.24 1.85
CA GLN A 497 -13.22 15.78 0.78
C GLN A 497 -13.03 14.98 -0.51
N GLU A 498 -11.78 14.65 -0.84
CA GLU A 498 -11.43 13.82 -2.00
C GLU A 498 -12.06 12.43 -1.89
N THR A 499 -11.95 11.79 -0.73
CA THR A 499 -12.50 10.44 -0.52
C THR A 499 -14.04 10.44 -0.53
N SER A 500 -14.68 11.52 -0.07
CA SER A 500 -16.14 11.64 -0.17
C SER A 500 -16.61 11.64 -1.63
N LEU A 501 -15.90 12.34 -2.51
CA LEU A 501 -16.19 12.34 -3.95
C LEU A 501 -15.96 10.95 -4.57
N ASP A 502 -14.91 10.26 -4.16
CA ASP A 502 -14.64 8.89 -4.58
C ASP A 502 -15.76 7.92 -4.16
N VAL A 503 -16.23 8.00 -2.91
CA VAL A 503 -17.36 7.19 -2.42
C VAL A 503 -18.63 7.47 -3.23
N ILE A 504 -18.92 8.74 -3.54
CA ILE A 504 -20.06 9.13 -4.37
C ILE A 504 -19.93 8.53 -5.78
N ALA A 505 -18.73 8.57 -6.37
CA ALA A 505 -18.47 7.99 -7.68
C ALA A 505 -18.65 6.46 -7.68
N ILE A 506 -18.18 5.78 -6.63
CA ILE A 506 -18.41 4.33 -6.46
C ILE A 506 -19.92 4.06 -6.32
N CYS A 507 -20.65 4.78 -5.47
CA CYS A 507 -22.10 4.63 -5.31
C CYS A 507 -22.83 4.80 -6.66
N SER A 508 -22.47 5.83 -7.44
CA SER A 508 -23.02 6.06 -8.77
C SER A 508 -22.75 4.89 -9.73
N ALA A 509 -21.51 4.36 -9.73
CA ALA A 509 -21.15 3.19 -10.54
C ALA A 509 -22.00 1.95 -10.18
N LEU A 510 -22.35 1.80 -8.90
CA LEU A 510 -23.18 0.72 -8.36
C LEU A 510 -24.70 0.97 -8.44
N GLN A 511 -25.14 2.11 -8.98
CA GLN A 511 -26.54 2.58 -8.93
C GLN A 511 -27.13 2.61 -7.51
N LYS A 512 -26.35 3.08 -6.55
CA LYS A 512 -26.77 3.28 -5.16
C LYS A 512 -26.76 4.77 -4.82
N GLU A 513 -27.68 5.15 -3.95
CA GLU A 513 -27.65 6.48 -3.35
C GLU A 513 -26.48 6.57 -2.37
N ALA A 514 -25.70 7.63 -2.47
CA ALA A 514 -24.62 7.90 -1.53
C ALA A 514 -25.22 8.32 -0.19
N THR A 515 -25.25 7.39 0.77
CA THR A 515 -25.72 7.68 2.12
C THR A 515 -24.62 8.33 2.96
N ASP A 516 -25.00 9.22 3.90
CA ASP A 516 -24.06 9.79 4.88
C ASP A 516 -23.28 8.71 5.62
N LYS A 517 -23.93 7.56 5.88
CA LYS A 517 -23.30 6.40 6.51
C LYS A 517 -22.14 5.86 5.67
N ALA A 518 -22.34 5.67 4.36
CA ALA A 518 -21.28 5.15 3.47
C ALA A 518 -20.13 6.15 3.33
N ILE A 519 -20.43 7.45 3.30
CA ILE A 519 -19.43 8.51 3.24
C ILE A 519 -18.63 8.59 4.53
N GLU A 520 -19.29 8.58 5.70
CA GLU A 520 -18.59 8.66 6.99
C GLU A 520 -17.83 7.38 7.33
N GLU A 521 -18.34 6.19 6.94
CA GLU A 521 -17.65 4.91 7.10
C GLU A 521 -16.26 4.92 6.44
N ARG A 522 -16.15 5.57 5.27
CA ARG A 522 -14.89 5.73 4.55
C ARG A 522 -14.58 7.17 4.26
N LYS A 523 -14.60 7.98 5.31
CA LYS A 523 -14.09 9.36 5.29
C LYS A 523 -12.62 9.43 4.90
N TYR A 524 -11.84 8.40 5.21
CA TYR A 524 -10.43 8.31 4.84
C TYR A 524 -10.08 6.87 4.38
N PRO A 525 -9.16 6.70 3.41
CA PRO A 525 -8.64 5.39 3.04
C PRO A 525 -7.91 4.73 4.21
N LEU A 526 -8.12 3.42 4.40
CA LEU A 526 -7.51 2.65 5.50
C LEU A 526 -5.99 2.79 5.56
N GLU A 527 -5.32 2.63 4.42
CA GLU A 527 -3.86 2.71 4.36
C GLU A 527 -3.33 4.09 4.72
N ALA A 528 -4.07 5.15 4.35
CA ALA A 528 -3.69 6.51 4.70
C ALA A 528 -3.72 6.73 6.21
N LEU A 529 -4.76 6.21 6.86
CA LEU A 529 -4.87 6.22 8.32
C LEU A 529 -3.80 5.36 8.98
N ASP A 530 -3.47 4.19 8.44
CA ASP A 530 -2.37 3.35 8.96
C ASP A 530 -1.03 4.09 8.95
N ARG A 531 -0.69 4.75 7.84
CA ARG A 531 0.53 5.56 7.72
C ARG A 531 0.52 6.73 8.68
N PHE A 532 -0.61 7.43 8.79
CA PHE A 532 -0.75 8.56 9.70
C PHE A 532 -0.61 8.13 11.17
N LEU A 533 -1.33 7.10 11.60
CA LEU A 533 -1.28 6.59 12.97
C LEU A 533 0.10 6.06 13.34
N LEU A 534 0.77 5.35 12.42
CA LEU A 534 2.15 4.93 12.59
C LEU A 534 3.09 6.14 12.75
N ALA A 535 2.93 7.16 11.91
CA ALA A 535 3.69 8.40 12.03
C ALA A 535 3.42 9.13 13.35
N ALA A 536 2.16 9.16 13.81
CA ALA A 536 1.78 9.76 15.09
C ALA A 536 2.41 9.01 16.26
N ILE A 537 2.38 7.68 16.28
CA ILE A 537 3.05 6.86 17.30
C ILE A 537 4.54 7.17 17.36
N ARG A 538 5.20 7.30 16.20
CA ARG A 538 6.63 7.59 16.12
C ARG A 538 6.96 9.02 16.54
N TRP A 539 6.15 9.99 16.12
CA TRP A 539 6.25 11.38 16.55
C TRP A 539 6.08 11.50 18.07
N LEU A 540 5.04 10.86 18.63
CA LEU A 540 4.76 10.82 20.07
C LEU A 540 5.90 10.16 20.87
N ARG A 541 6.62 9.19 20.32
CA ARG A 541 7.76 8.56 21.00
C ARG A 541 9.05 9.38 20.93
N ARG A 542 9.20 10.25 19.94
CA ARG A 542 10.49 10.84 19.56
C ARG A 542 10.58 12.34 19.81
N VAL A 543 9.52 13.07 19.49
CA VAL A 543 9.53 14.54 19.44
C VAL A 543 8.60 15.15 20.50
N SER A 544 7.68 14.37 21.07
CA SER A 544 6.71 14.87 22.05
C SER A 544 7.37 15.48 23.30
N GLU A 545 8.54 15.00 23.73
CA GLU A 545 9.24 15.55 24.91
C GLU A 545 9.67 17.01 24.71
N GLU A 546 9.81 17.46 23.46
CA GLU A 546 10.23 18.83 23.09
C GLU A 546 9.05 19.74 22.71
N GLU A 547 7.83 19.20 22.69
CA GLU A 547 6.62 19.87 22.20
C GLU A 547 5.69 20.34 23.32
N LYS A 548 4.77 21.24 22.97
CA LYS A 548 3.80 21.77 23.93
C LYS A 548 2.81 20.69 24.38
N PRO A 549 2.51 20.56 25.69
CA PRO A 549 1.58 19.55 26.21
C PRO A 549 0.21 19.54 25.54
N GLU A 550 -0.31 20.72 25.16
CA GLU A 550 -1.61 20.87 24.50
C GLU A 550 -1.61 20.17 23.13
N ILE A 551 -0.55 20.37 22.34
CA ILE A 551 -0.38 19.75 21.01
C ILE A 551 -0.31 18.22 21.16
N ILE A 552 0.41 17.74 22.18
CA ILE A 552 0.52 16.30 22.45
C ILE A 552 -0.85 15.69 22.76
N GLN A 553 -1.65 16.36 23.62
CA GLN A 553 -2.99 15.90 23.97
C GLN A 553 -3.93 15.90 22.76
N ASP A 554 -3.86 16.93 21.90
CA ASP A 554 -4.65 17.00 20.68
C ASP A 554 -4.31 15.85 19.72
N VAL A 555 -3.01 15.57 19.51
CA VAL A 555 -2.57 14.45 18.67
C VAL A 555 -3.04 13.11 19.24
N ILE A 556 -2.94 12.90 20.55
CA ILE A 556 -3.44 11.69 21.21
C ILE A 556 -4.95 11.55 21.00
N LYS A 557 -5.72 12.60 21.27
CA LYS A 557 -7.18 12.60 21.19
C LYS A 557 -7.66 12.30 19.77
N GLU A 558 -7.14 13.00 18.76
CA GLU A 558 -7.54 12.80 17.38
C GLU A 558 -7.08 11.43 16.84
N SER A 559 -5.88 10.97 17.20
CA SER A 559 -5.41 9.64 16.78
C SER A 559 -6.27 8.52 17.38
N LEU A 560 -6.67 8.64 18.65
CA LEU A 560 -7.57 7.67 19.28
C LEU A 560 -8.97 7.70 18.65
N LYS A 561 -9.48 8.88 18.26
CA LYS A 561 -10.75 9.01 17.53
C LYS A 561 -10.69 8.29 16.18
N ILE A 562 -9.59 8.43 15.44
CA ILE A 562 -9.36 7.70 14.18
C ILE A 562 -9.37 6.19 14.42
N CYS A 563 -8.67 5.69 15.44
CA CYS A 563 -8.66 4.26 15.74
C CYS A 563 -10.05 3.66 16.05
N LEU A 564 -11.01 4.49 16.51
CA LEU A 564 -12.37 4.04 16.80
C LEU A 564 -13.24 3.89 15.55
N THR A 565 -12.79 4.36 14.38
CA THR A 565 -13.51 4.19 13.10
C THR A 565 -13.55 2.74 12.64
N ASP A 566 -12.48 1.97 12.92
CA ASP A 566 -12.40 0.53 12.68
C ASP A 566 -11.58 -0.13 13.81
N PRO A 567 -12.22 -0.48 14.95
CA PRO A 567 -11.53 -0.94 16.15
C PRO A 567 -10.75 -2.25 15.97
N ILE A 568 -11.16 -3.08 15.01
CA ILE A 568 -10.48 -4.33 14.67
C ILE A 568 -9.19 -4.01 13.92
N HIS A 569 -9.29 -3.21 12.86
CA HIS A 569 -8.15 -2.87 12.01
C HIS A 569 -7.08 -2.05 12.76
N PHE A 570 -7.49 -1.03 13.53
CA PHE A 570 -6.55 -0.11 14.20
C PHE A 570 -6.21 -0.51 15.64
N ARG A 571 -6.43 -1.77 16.01
CA ARG A 571 -6.35 -2.24 17.40
C ARG A 571 -4.97 -2.00 18.04
N TRP A 572 -3.90 -2.34 17.32
CA TRP A 572 -2.54 -2.24 17.87
C TRP A 572 -2.09 -0.79 17.99
N GLN A 573 -2.48 0.08 17.04
CA GLN A 573 -2.21 1.51 17.09
C GLN A 573 -2.93 2.12 18.30
N TRP A 574 -4.21 1.77 18.49
CA TRP A 574 -4.99 2.21 19.66
C TRP A 574 -4.32 1.81 20.97
N LEU A 575 -3.89 0.55 21.11
CA LEU A 575 -3.20 0.06 22.31
C LEU A 575 -1.91 0.83 22.56
N THR A 576 -1.12 1.06 21.50
CA THR A 576 0.15 1.77 21.56
C THR A 576 -0.04 3.23 21.96
N ILE A 577 -0.96 3.95 21.32
CA ILE A 577 -1.25 5.35 21.63
C ILE A 577 -1.79 5.48 23.06
N ARG A 578 -2.69 4.58 23.49
CA ARG A 578 -3.16 4.57 24.89
C ARG A 578 -2.04 4.33 25.88
N GLN A 579 -1.07 3.48 25.54
CA GLN A 579 0.10 3.26 26.38
C GLN A 579 0.99 4.51 26.44
N LEU A 580 1.17 5.23 25.33
CA LEU A 580 1.92 6.49 25.29
C LEU A 580 1.20 7.64 26.01
N ALA A 581 -0.13 7.62 26.04
CA ALA A 581 -0.95 8.61 26.74
C ALA A 581 -0.99 8.42 28.26
N ARG A 582 -0.56 7.26 28.77
CA ARG A 582 -0.53 7.01 30.22
C ARG A 582 0.52 7.89 30.88
N THR A 583 0.14 8.52 31.99
CA THR A 583 1.08 9.26 32.84
C THR A 583 2.22 8.31 33.23
N PRO A 584 3.49 8.64 32.92
CA PRO A 584 4.61 7.80 33.32
C PRO A 584 4.61 7.67 34.84
N LEU A 585 4.75 6.44 35.33
CA LEU A 585 4.91 6.18 36.76
C LEU A 585 6.10 7.01 37.25
N LYS A 586 5.90 7.79 38.33
CA LYS A 586 6.99 8.55 38.94
C LYS A 586 8.05 7.56 39.40
N ILE A 587 9.14 7.44 38.63
CA ILE A 587 10.29 6.64 39.05
C ILE A 587 10.88 7.36 40.28
N PRO A 588 10.96 6.70 41.45
CA PRO A 588 11.57 7.32 42.61
C PRO A 588 12.99 7.75 42.27
N LYS A 589 13.38 8.96 42.69
CA LYS A 589 14.76 9.46 42.52
C LYS A 589 15.67 8.64 43.45
N LEU A 590 16.14 7.51 42.95
CA LEU A 590 17.07 6.66 43.65
C LEU A 590 18.47 7.27 43.51
N GLU A 591 19.19 7.45 44.63
CA GLU A 591 20.49 8.15 44.65
C GLU A 591 21.57 7.47 43.81
N TRP A 592 21.49 6.15 43.64
CA TRP A 592 22.38 5.37 42.77
C TRP A 592 22.02 5.46 41.28
N LEU A 593 20.85 6.03 40.95
CA LEU A 593 20.38 6.34 39.59
C LEU A 593 20.68 7.80 39.19
N ARG A 594 21.67 8.45 39.82
CA ARG A 594 22.17 9.76 39.40
C ARG A 594 22.62 9.72 37.94
N LEU A 595 21.70 10.06 37.04
CA LEU A 595 21.97 10.35 35.64
C LEU A 595 22.84 11.62 35.62
N HIS A 596 24.15 11.47 35.51
CA HIS A 596 25.07 12.57 35.23
C HIS A 596 24.80 13.08 33.80
N VAL A 597 23.82 13.96 33.67
CA VAL A 597 23.52 14.64 32.41
C VAL A 597 24.51 15.78 32.21
N LYS A 598 25.66 15.44 31.61
CA LYS A 598 26.32 16.29 30.60
C LYS A 598 26.79 15.52 29.36
N ALA A 599 26.60 14.20 29.32
CA ALA A 599 26.75 13.42 28.10
C ALA A 599 25.39 12.84 27.70
N ARG A 600 24.98 13.06 26.45
CA ARG A 600 23.82 12.42 25.81
C ARG A 600 23.93 10.90 25.99
N LEU A 601 23.23 10.36 26.99
CA LEU A 601 23.23 8.93 27.29
C LEU A 601 22.45 8.16 26.21
N ARG A 602 23.11 7.16 25.62
CA ARG A 602 22.59 6.27 24.56
C ARG A 602 21.48 5.36 25.10
N SER A 603 20.56 5.00 24.20
CA SER A 603 19.33 4.24 24.46
C SER A 603 19.41 2.89 25.22
N PRO A 604 20.53 2.13 25.27
CA PRO A 604 20.54 0.83 25.95
C PRO A 604 20.30 0.94 27.47
N PHE A 605 20.73 2.03 28.10
CA PHE A 605 20.58 2.21 29.55
C PHE A 605 19.13 2.52 29.96
N LYS A 606 18.31 3.14 29.09
CA LYS A 606 16.87 3.36 29.36
C LYS A 606 16.12 2.01 29.48
N SER A 607 16.46 1.02 28.64
CA SER A 607 15.87 -0.32 28.66
C SER A 607 16.26 -1.11 29.92
N ILE A 608 17.55 -1.07 30.28
CA ILE A 608 18.08 -1.73 31.49
C ILE A 608 17.40 -1.18 32.75
N VAL A 609 17.19 0.13 32.84
CA VAL A 609 16.55 0.76 34.01
C VAL A 609 15.05 0.40 34.09
N ILE A 610 14.35 0.28 32.97
CA ILE A 610 12.93 -0.14 32.94
C ILE A 610 12.79 -1.62 33.34
N ASN A 611 13.68 -2.50 32.87
CA ASN A 611 13.66 -3.92 33.23
C ASN A 611 14.06 -4.15 34.71
N LEU A 612 15.04 -3.41 35.23
CA LEU A 612 15.40 -3.44 36.66
C LEU A 612 14.25 -2.95 37.55
N ALA A 613 13.50 -1.92 37.13
CA ALA A 613 12.33 -1.45 37.86
C ALA A 613 11.19 -2.49 37.87
N SER A 614 11.05 -3.27 36.79
CA SER A 614 10.08 -4.37 36.71
C SER A 614 10.45 -5.55 37.62
N GLU A 615 11.73 -5.96 37.64
CA GLU A 615 12.18 -7.02 38.55
C GLU A 615 12.09 -6.62 40.03
N LEU A 616 12.47 -5.38 40.37
CA LEU A 616 12.36 -4.87 41.75
C LEU A 616 10.91 -4.85 42.25
N ASN A 617 9.93 -4.58 41.38
CA ASN A 617 8.51 -4.64 41.74
C ASN A 617 8.02 -6.09 41.96
N SER A 618 8.52 -7.06 41.19
CA SER A 618 8.19 -8.48 41.39
C SER A 618 8.68 -9.02 42.75
N LEU A 619 9.79 -8.48 43.26
CA LEU A 619 10.35 -8.80 44.57
C LEU A 619 9.61 -8.11 45.72
N TYR A 620 9.00 -6.95 45.48
CA TYR A 620 8.23 -6.23 46.49
C TYR A 620 6.85 -6.86 46.74
N VAL A 621 6.18 -7.34 45.67
CA VAL A 621 4.86 -8.00 45.79
C VAL A 621 4.95 -9.36 46.49
N ARG A 622 6.09 -10.08 46.37
CA ARG A 622 6.34 -11.35 47.07
C ARG A 622 6.66 -11.21 48.56
N LYS A 623 6.90 -9.99 49.07
CA LYS A 623 7.12 -9.74 50.51
C LYS A 623 5.85 -9.30 51.25
N SER A 624 4.73 -9.18 50.55
CA SER A 624 3.44 -8.74 51.08
C SER A 624 2.33 -9.78 50.95
N SER A 625 2.69 -11.07 50.80
CA SER A 625 1.78 -12.22 50.93
C SER A 625 2.15 -13.03 52.16
#